data_AF-A0A7Y7TI79-F1
#
_entry.id   AF-A0A7Y7TI79-F1
#
_cell.length_a   1.000
_cell.length_b   1.000
_cell.length_c   1.000
_cell.angle_alpha   90.00
_cell.angle_beta   90.00
_cell.angle_gamma   90.00
#
_symmetry.space_group_name_H-M   'P 1'
#
loop_
_entity.id
_entity.type
_entity.pdbx_description
1 polymer ?
#
loop_
_entity_poly.entity_id
_entity_poly.type
_entity_poly.pdbx_seq_one_letter_code
_entity_poly.pdbx_strand_id
1 'polypeptide(L)'
;SYQDNQKKACHLIREATQGLMNICAPFLGGMPMCHGAGGLAGQYYFGARTGGTNIIEGIIEIALGLFLAPSVAGLFASFPKEVTGAMLFLVGIELIKFSRDIRGKRDILSLAMTVAVSLFSNMAIGFTAGLATYWIQSLRKNTFS
;
A
#
# COMPACT_ATOMS: atom_id res chain seq x y z
N SER A 1 29.04 10.81 3.49
CA SER A 1 29.16 9.75 2.46
C SER A 1 28.84 8.35 2.97
N TYR A 2 29.45 7.87 4.07
CA TYR A 2 29.20 6.49 4.57
C TYR A 2 27.74 6.23 5.00
N GLN A 3 27.14 7.15 5.78
CA GLN A 3 25.73 7.09 6.20
C GLN A 3 24.73 7.10 5.02
N ASP A 4 25.04 7.83 3.94
CA ASP A 4 24.19 7.89 2.75
C ASP A 4 24.23 6.58 1.95
N ASN A 5 25.42 5.98 1.82
CA ASN A 5 25.56 4.65 1.21
C ASN A 5 24.86 3.56 2.03
N GLN A 6 24.89 3.64 3.36
CA GLN A 6 24.17 2.71 4.23
C GLN A 6 22.65 2.79 4.04
N LYS A 7 22.09 4.01 3.94
CA LYS A 7 20.65 4.19 3.66
C LYS A 7 20.27 3.67 2.27
N LYS A 8 21.08 3.95 1.26
CA LYS A 8 20.88 3.44 -0.10
C LYS A 8 20.89 1.91 -0.14
N ALA A 9 21.85 1.28 0.54
CA ALA A 9 21.89 -0.17 0.66
C ALA A 9 20.62 -0.73 1.34
N CYS A 10 20.18 -0.12 2.45
CA CYS A 10 18.95 -0.52 3.14
C CYS A 10 17.70 -0.42 2.24
N HIS A 11 17.57 0.67 1.48
CA HIS A 11 16.49 0.82 0.51
C HIS A 11 16.56 -0.25 -0.60
N LEU A 12 17.73 -0.45 -1.21
CA LEU A 12 17.91 -1.44 -2.28
C LEU A 12 17.60 -2.86 -1.79
N ILE A 13 18.07 -3.23 -0.60
CA ILE A 13 17.79 -4.53 0.02
C ILE A 13 16.28 -4.68 0.24
N ARG A 14 15.61 -3.62 0.73
CA ARG A 14 14.16 -3.63 0.97
C ARG A 14 13.37 -3.85 -0.32
N GLU A 15 13.66 -3.11 -1.38
CA GLU A 15 12.96 -3.29 -2.66
C GLU A 15 13.20 -4.69 -3.24
N ALA A 16 14.43 -5.21 -3.13
CA ALA A 16 14.77 -6.55 -3.58
C ALA A 16 14.00 -7.64 -2.81
N THR A 17 13.86 -7.50 -1.50
CA THR A 17 13.09 -8.45 -0.68
C THR A 17 11.59 -8.45 -1.04
N GLN A 18 11.01 -7.28 -1.30
CA GLN A 18 9.61 -7.17 -1.72
C GLN A 18 9.39 -7.81 -3.10
N GLY A 19 10.33 -7.61 -4.03
CA GLY A 19 10.32 -8.27 -5.33
C GLY A 19 10.39 -9.80 -5.22
N LEU A 20 11.29 -10.31 -4.38
CA LEU A 20 11.43 -11.75 -4.16
C LEU A 20 10.16 -12.35 -3.53
N MET A 21 9.60 -11.70 -2.51
CA MET A 21 8.35 -12.13 -1.89
C MET A 21 7.19 -12.16 -2.90
N ASN A 22 7.10 -11.16 -3.78
CA ASN A 22 6.03 -11.08 -4.78
C ASN A 22 6.19 -12.10 -5.93
N ILE A 23 7.40 -12.61 -6.16
CA ILE A 23 7.65 -13.73 -7.08
C ILE A 23 7.29 -15.06 -6.40
N CYS A 24 7.62 -15.24 -5.12
CA CYS A 24 7.40 -16.49 -4.40
C CYS A 24 5.95 -16.69 -3.92
N ALA A 25 5.31 -15.63 -3.42
CA ALA A 25 3.99 -15.71 -2.77
C ALA A 25 2.85 -16.27 -3.67
N PRO A 26 2.75 -15.92 -4.96
CA PRO A 26 1.69 -16.45 -5.83
C PRO A 26 1.71 -17.97 -5.97
N PHE A 27 2.88 -18.62 -5.90
CA PHE A 27 2.98 -20.08 -5.95
C PHE A 27 2.31 -20.79 -4.77
N LEU A 28 2.11 -20.07 -3.65
CA LEU A 28 1.43 -20.55 -2.46
C LEU A 28 -0.01 -20.00 -2.35
N GLY A 29 -0.53 -19.37 -3.41
CA GLY A 29 -1.84 -18.70 -3.40
C GLY A 29 -1.85 -17.34 -2.71
N GLY A 30 -0.67 -16.76 -2.46
CA GLY A 30 -0.52 -15.44 -1.85
C GLY A 30 -0.87 -14.29 -2.80
N MET A 31 -1.40 -13.21 -2.24
CA MET A 31 -1.68 -11.96 -2.96
C MET A 31 -0.44 -11.07 -3.04
N PRO A 32 -0.37 -10.15 -4.02
CA PRO A 32 0.78 -9.26 -4.13
C PRO A 32 0.89 -8.33 -2.94
N MET A 33 2.11 -8.20 -2.40
CA MET A 33 2.38 -7.40 -1.22
C MET A 33 3.29 -6.22 -1.53
N CYS A 34 3.10 -5.14 -0.78
CA CYS A 34 3.95 -3.96 -0.78
C CYS A 34 4.56 -3.74 0.61
N HIS A 35 5.18 -2.57 0.83
CA HIS A 35 5.94 -2.26 2.05
C HIS A 35 5.16 -2.45 3.38
N GLY A 36 3.83 -2.54 3.35
CA GLY A 36 3.03 -2.88 4.54
C GLY A 36 3.12 -1.81 5.64
N ALA A 37 3.41 -0.56 5.28
CA ALA A 37 3.74 0.50 6.21
C ALA A 37 2.63 0.78 7.24
N GLY A 38 1.36 0.63 6.86
CA GLY A 38 0.22 0.86 7.76
C GLY A 38 0.17 -0.12 8.94
N GLY A 39 0.34 -1.42 8.68
CA GLY A 39 0.36 -2.44 9.74
C GLY A 39 1.56 -2.29 10.67
N LEU A 40 2.74 -2.05 10.08
CA LEU A 40 3.97 -1.77 10.82
C LEU A 40 3.86 -0.51 11.69
N ALA A 41 3.20 0.55 11.21
CA ALA A 41 2.95 1.75 11.99
C ALA A 41 2.03 1.47 13.19
N GLY A 42 1.01 0.62 13.02
CA GLY A 42 0.16 0.17 14.11
C GLY A 42 0.95 -0.62 15.17
N GLN A 43 1.76 -1.59 14.75
CA GLN A 43 2.63 -2.36 15.64
C GLN A 43 3.59 -1.44 16.41
N TYR A 44 4.18 -0.46 15.72
CA TYR A 44 5.04 0.54 16.35
C TYR A 44 4.28 1.40 17.37
N TYR A 45 3.05 1.80 17.06
CA TYR A 45 2.17 2.53 17.99
C TYR A 45 1.90 1.72 19.27
N PHE A 46 1.69 0.41 19.15
CA PHE A 46 1.52 -0.52 20.27
C PHE A 46 2.82 -0.93 20.97
N GLY A 47 3.95 -0.30 20.64
CA GLY A 47 5.21 -0.48 21.37
C GLY A 47 6.21 -1.42 20.71
N ALA A 48 5.95 -1.96 19.52
CA ALA A 48 6.95 -2.72 18.76
C ALA A 48 8.15 -1.82 18.39
N ARG A 49 9.37 -2.29 18.64
CA ARG A 49 10.62 -1.59 18.31
C ARG A 49 11.57 -2.43 17.46
N THR A 50 11.22 -3.68 17.20
CA THR A 50 11.99 -4.64 16.40
C THR A 50 11.06 -5.39 15.46
N GLY A 51 11.63 -6.03 14.43
CA GLY A 51 10.87 -6.89 13.49
C GLY A 51 10.37 -8.21 14.09
N GLY A 52 10.66 -8.49 15.36
CA GLY A 52 10.20 -9.71 16.03
C GLY A 52 8.68 -9.80 16.10
N THR A 53 7.99 -8.67 16.20
CA THR A 53 6.52 -8.60 16.23
C THR A 53 5.90 -9.16 14.94
N ASN A 54 6.42 -8.78 13.77
CA ASN A 54 5.95 -9.32 12.48
C ASN A 54 6.22 -10.82 12.34
N ILE A 55 7.34 -11.32 12.87
CA ILE A 55 7.65 -12.75 12.84
C ILE A 55 6.64 -13.52 13.69
N ILE A 56 6.34 -13.03 14.90
CA ILE A 56 5.37 -13.64 15.80
C ILE A 56 3.96 -13.59 15.19
N GLU A 57 3.56 -12.44 14.64
CA GLU A 57 2.30 -12.26 13.92
C GLU A 57 2.16 -13.30 12.80
N GLY A 58 3.15 -13.42 11.91
CA GLY A 58 3.13 -14.37 10.81
C GLY A 58 3.09 -15.84 11.28
N ILE A 59 3.82 -16.19 12.34
CA ILE A 59 3.79 -17.55 12.91
C ILE A 59 2.39 -17.87 13.46
N ILE A 60 1.77 -16.92 14.17
CA ILE A 60 0.42 -17.09 14.71
C ILE A 60 -0.60 -17.24 13.57
N GLU A 61 -0.51 -16.42 12.53
CA GLU A 61 -1.40 -16.51 11.35
C GLU A 61 -1.26 -17.84 10.62
N ILE A 62 -0.03 -18.33 10.42
CA ILE A 62 0.22 -19.65 9.80
C ILE A 62 -0.35 -20.77 10.68
N ALA A 63 -0.14 -20.71 11.99
CA ALA A 63 -0.67 -21.71 12.92
C ALA A 63 -2.21 -21.71 12.94
N LEU A 64 -2.84 -20.53 12.98
CA LEU A 64 -4.29 -20.39 12.92
C LEU A 64 -4.86 -20.88 11.59
N GLY A 65 -4.19 -20.56 10.47
CA GLY A 65 -4.57 -21.03 9.14
C GLY A 65 -4.47 -22.56 8.99
N LEU A 66 -3.43 -23.18 9.56
CA LEU A 66 -3.21 -24.62 9.40
C LEU A 66 -4.07 -25.48 10.34
N PHE A 67 -4.24 -25.05 11.60
CA PHE A 67 -4.94 -25.86 12.62
C PHE A 67 -6.38 -25.41 12.87
N LEU A 68 -6.73 -24.16 12.60
CA LEU A 68 -7.99 -23.53 13.02
C LEU A 68 -8.75 -22.82 11.88
N ALA A 69 -8.41 -23.10 10.62
CA ALA A 69 -9.03 -22.46 9.45
C ALA A 69 -10.57 -22.44 9.47
N PRO A 70 -11.28 -23.56 9.76
CA PRO A 70 -12.74 -23.55 9.78
C PRO A 70 -13.33 -22.64 10.86
N SER A 71 -12.71 -22.60 12.04
CA SER A 71 -13.14 -21.75 13.16
C SER A 71 -12.92 -20.27 12.85
N VAL A 72 -11.78 -19.93 12.26
CA VAL A 72 -11.45 -18.55 11.86
C VAL A 72 -12.41 -18.08 10.75
N ALA A 73 -12.69 -18.93 9.76
CA ALA A 73 -13.66 -18.62 8.71
C ALA A 73 -15.08 -18.39 9.28
N GLY A 74 -15.51 -19.22 10.25
CA GLY A 74 -16.78 -19.03 10.94
C GLY A 74 -16.86 -17.73 11.75
N LEU A 75 -15.75 -17.35 12.40
CA LEU A 75 -15.65 -16.09 13.13
C LEU A 75 -15.76 -14.88 12.20
N PHE A 76 -15.04 -14.88 11.08
CA PHE A 76 -15.13 -13.80 10.09
C PHE A 76 -16.48 -13.75 9.38
N ALA A 77 -17.12 -14.89 9.14
CA ALA A 77 -18.48 -14.92 8.59
C ALA A 77 -19.53 -14.34 9.55
N SER A 78 -19.27 -14.42 10.86
CA SER A 78 -20.14 -13.84 11.90
C SER A 78 -19.92 -12.33 12.08
N PHE A 79 -18.87 -11.77 11.48
CA PHE A 79 -18.56 -10.35 11.61
C PHE A 79 -19.55 -9.51 10.77
N PRO A 80 -20.26 -8.55 11.38
CA PRO A 80 -21.22 -7.72 10.66
C PRO A 80 -20.52 -6.91 9.57
N LYS A 81 -21.05 -7.00 8.33
CA LYS A 81 -20.48 -6.33 7.15
C LYS A 81 -20.50 -4.81 7.31
N GLU A 82 -21.44 -4.30 8.10
CA GLU A 82 -21.63 -2.89 8.41
C GLU A 82 -20.41 -2.33 9.16
N VAL A 83 -19.86 -3.08 10.11
CA VAL A 83 -18.69 -2.66 10.89
C VAL A 83 -17.45 -2.65 10.00
N THR A 84 -17.26 -3.68 9.18
CA THR A 84 -16.14 -3.72 8.23
C THR A 84 -16.22 -2.57 7.22
N GLY A 85 -17.42 -2.25 6.73
CA GLY A 85 -17.65 -1.09 5.86
C GLY A 85 -17.30 0.23 6.54
N ALA A 86 -17.72 0.43 7.80
CA ALA A 86 -17.39 1.63 8.57
C ALA A 86 -15.87 1.79 8.80
N MET A 87 -15.17 0.70 9.10
CA MET A 87 -13.70 0.71 9.25
C MET A 87 -13.01 1.07 7.93
N LEU A 88 -13.43 0.48 6.81
CA LEU A 88 -12.88 0.80 5.48
C LEU A 88 -13.15 2.25 5.09
N PHE A 89 -14.33 2.79 5.43
CA PHE A 89 -14.67 4.18 5.17
C PHE A 89 -13.78 5.15 5.97
N LEU A 90 -13.56 4.89 7.26
CA LEU A 90 -12.66 5.67 8.11
C LEU A 90 -11.23 5.66 7.56
N VAL A 91 -10.71 4.47 7.20
CA VAL A 91 -9.39 4.32 6.59
C VAL A 91 -9.31 5.11 5.28
N GLY A 92 -10.34 5.03 4.43
CA GLY A 92 -10.42 5.81 3.21
C GLY A 92 -10.32 7.33 3.44
N ILE A 93 -11.03 7.85 4.45
CA ILE A 93 -10.93 9.28 4.84
C ILE A 93 -9.50 9.62 5.28
N GLU A 94 -8.87 8.77 6.08
CA GLU A 94 -7.51 8.98 6.55
C GLU A 94 -6.51 9.01 5.39
N LEU A 95 -6.67 8.12 4.40
CA LEU A 95 -5.85 8.11 3.19
C LEU A 95 -6.06 9.39 2.34
N ILE A 96 -7.29 9.89 2.23
CA ILE A 96 -7.59 11.13 1.49
C ILE A 96 -6.91 12.35 2.12
N LYS A 97 -6.74 12.39 3.45
CA LYS A 97 -6.06 13.51 4.12
C LYS A 97 -4.62 13.70 3.61
N PHE A 98 -3.90 12.62 3.34
CA PHE A 98 -2.54 12.69 2.76
C PHE A 98 -2.52 13.32 1.37
N SER A 99 -3.61 13.21 0.60
CA SER A 99 -3.70 13.84 -0.72
C SER A 99 -3.75 15.38 -0.66
N ARG A 100 -4.06 15.98 0.50
CA ARG A 100 -4.12 17.45 0.66
C ARG A 100 -2.74 18.12 0.68
N ASP A 101 -1.66 17.36 0.83
CA ASP A 101 -0.30 17.90 0.82
C ASP A 101 0.20 18.27 -0.61
N ILE A 102 -0.60 17.94 -1.63
CA ILE A 102 -0.30 18.25 -3.03
C ILE A 102 -0.61 19.73 -3.31
N ARG A 103 0.44 20.56 -3.41
CA ARG A 103 0.34 22.03 -3.51
C ARG A 103 0.44 22.63 -4.93
N GLY A 104 0.43 21.82 -5.99
CA GLY A 104 0.50 22.29 -7.37
C GLY A 104 -0.81 22.15 -8.14
N LYS A 105 -1.27 23.21 -8.84
CA LYS A 105 -2.44 23.12 -9.74
C LYS A 105 -2.30 22.00 -10.79
N ARG A 106 -1.07 21.72 -11.23
CA ARG A 106 -0.73 20.67 -12.20
C ARG A 106 -0.80 19.27 -11.59
N ASP A 107 -0.30 19.14 -10.36
CA ASP A 107 -0.27 17.88 -9.63
C ASP A 107 -1.68 17.50 -9.17
N ILE A 108 -2.49 18.49 -8.78
CA ILE A 108 -3.93 18.31 -8.51
C ILE A 108 -4.67 17.83 -9.76
N LEU A 109 -4.33 18.36 -10.96
CA LEU A 109 -4.96 17.91 -12.19
C LEU A 109 -4.60 16.45 -12.51
N SER A 110 -3.33 16.07 -12.38
CA SER A 110 -2.89 14.68 -12.60
C SER A 110 -3.50 13.72 -11.57
N LEU A 111 -3.57 14.13 -10.30
CA LEU A 111 -4.26 13.39 -9.24
C LEU A 111 -5.75 13.23 -9.57
N ALA A 112 -6.47 14.30 -9.90
CA ALA A 112 -7.89 14.27 -10.21
C ALA A 112 -8.18 13.34 -11.39
N MET A 113 -7.33 13.38 -12.44
CA MET A 113 -7.43 12.49 -13.59
C MET A 113 -7.19 11.03 -13.20
N THR A 114 -6.21 10.77 -12.32
CA THR A 114 -5.94 9.43 -11.80
C THR A 114 -7.15 8.89 -11.07
N VAL A 115 -7.75 9.68 -10.18
CA VAL A 115 -8.93 9.29 -9.39
C VAL A 115 -10.14 9.07 -10.29
N ALA A 116 -10.44 10.02 -11.19
CA ALA A 116 -11.60 9.93 -12.07
C ALA A 116 -11.54 8.66 -12.94
N VAL A 117 -10.42 8.41 -13.60
CA VAL A 117 -10.27 7.25 -14.49
C VAL A 117 -10.25 5.94 -13.68
N SER A 118 -9.64 5.92 -12.49
CA SER A 118 -9.65 4.76 -11.59
C SER A 118 -11.04 4.35 -11.12
N LEU A 119 -11.96 5.31 -10.93
CA LEU A 119 -13.34 5.04 -10.49
C LEU A 119 -14.21 4.40 -11.58
N PHE A 120 -13.98 4.76 -12.85
CA PHE A 120 -14.77 4.25 -13.98
C PHE A 120 -14.17 3.00 -14.63
N SER A 121 -12.87 2.75 -14.46
CA SER A 121 -12.17 1.67 -15.15
C SER A 121 -11.42 0.77 -14.17
N ASN A 122 -10.11 0.90 -14.11
CA ASN A 122 -9.22 0.12 -13.26
C ASN A 122 -8.14 1.04 -12.70
N MET A 123 -7.61 0.68 -11.53
CA MET A 123 -6.51 1.41 -10.89
C MET A 123 -5.27 1.50 -11.81
N ALA A 124 -5.01 0.48 -12.62
CA ALA A 124 -3.92 0.47 -13.60
C ALA A 124 -4.09 1.54 -14.69
N ILE A 125 -5.30 1.65 -15.26
CA ILE A 125 -5.62 2.63 -16.32
C ILE A 125 -5.66 4.04 -15.74
N GLY A 126 -6.17 4.19 -14.51
CA GLY A 126 -6.14 5.47 -13.83
C GLY A 126 -4.73 5.98 -13.57
N PHE A 127 -3.83 5.11 -13.10
CA PHE A 127 -2.43 5.46 -12.92
C PHE A 127 -1.74 5.89 -14.22
N THR A 128 -1.94 5.15 -15.32
CA THR A 128 -1.35 5.52 -16.61
C THR A 128 -1.92 6.82 -17.17
N ALA A 129 -3.22 7.09 -16.99
CA ALA A 129 -3.84 8.36 -17.35
C ALA A 129 -3.29 9.55 -16.53
N GLY A 130 -3.10 9.36 -15.22
CA GLY A 130 -2.43 10.33 -14.35
C GLY A 130 -1.00 10.65 -14.79
N LEU A 131 -0.23 9.61 -15.13
CA LEU A 131 1.14 9.77 -15.61
C LEU A 131 1.19 10.49 -16.96
N ALA A 132 0.32 10.12 -17.90
CA ALA A 132 0.22 10.75 -19.21
C ALA A 132 -0.13 12.24 -19.09
N THR A 133 -1.10 12.58 -18.24
CA THR A 133 -1.51 13.98 -18.00
C THR A 133 -0.41 14.80 -17.34
N TYR A 134 0.39 14.22 -16.45
CA TYR A 134 1.59 14.88 -15.93
C TYR A 134 2.63 15.14 -17.04
N TRP A 135 2.94 14.13 -17.86
CA TRP A 135 3.90 14.26 -18.96
C TRP A 135 3.50 15.32 -19.98
N ILE A 136 2.23 15.35 -20.39
CA ILE A 136 1.70 16.35 -21.33
C ILE A 136 1.83 17.77 -20.76
N GLN A 137 1.58 17.96 -19.46
CA GLN A 137 1.74 19.24 -18.80
C GLN A 137 3.21 19.67 -18.65
N SER A 138 4.11 18.70 -18.50
CA SER A 138 5.55 18.90 -18.44
C SER A 138 6.10 19.36 -19.80
N LEU A 139 5.74 18.66 -20.89
CA LEU A 139 6.15 19.00 -22.26
C LEU A 139 5.70 20.40 -22.67
N ARG A 140 4.45 20.78 -22.35
CA ARG A 140 3.92 22.12 -22.66
C ARG A 140 4.69 23.25 -21.97
N LYS A 141 5.35 22.97 -20.84
CA LYS A 141 6.17 23.96 -20.12
C LYS A 141 7.55 24.13 -20.75
N ASN A 142 8.16 23.05 -21.21
CA ASN A 142 9.47 23.07 -21.89
C ASN A 142 9.41 23.73 -23.28
N THR A 143 8.24 23.78 -23.92
CA THR A 143 8.07 24.45 -25.22
C THR A 143 7.78 25.96 -25.10
N PHE A 144 7.40 26.45 -23.91
CA PHE A 144 7.02 27.85 -23.67
C PHE A 144 7.92 28.55 -22.63
N SER A 145 9.11 28.01 -22.38
CA SER A 145 10.18 28.62 -21.57
C SER A 145 11.41 28.89 -22.42
#